data_AF-A0A936PVC7-F1
#
_entry.id   AF-A0A936PVC7-F1
#
_cell.length_a   1.000
_cell.length_b   1.000
_cell.length_c   1.000
_cell.angle_alpha   90.00
_cell.angle_beta   90.00
_cell.angle_gamma   90.00
#
_symmetry.space_group_name_H-M   'P 1'
#
loop_
_entity.id
_entity.type
_entity.pdbx_description
1 polymer ?
#
loop_
_entity_poly.entity_id
_entity_poly.type
_entity_poly.pdbx_seq_one_letter_code
_entity_poly.pdbx_strand_id
1 'polypeptide(L)'
;MDDIGSDPLDRDTDGDGLIDGDEVNTTKTDPLVADTDGDGLSDGDEVNTTNTDPLDADTDGDSLDDGDEVNTIGTDPLDTDTDDDGLDDGVEVNTTTTDPTDDDTDDDRLSDGDEVNTTGTDPLDSDTDDGGRLDGEETTIDGTDPFDASDDLLDSDDDGITDFDEEALGTDPDAADSDGDGLSDGEEVYDYGSDPNDADTDGDGLTDGEEANDLGTDPTLDDTDGDGLGDAEELDTTGTDPTNADTDGDGLSDGDETTITGTDPLTADTDEDGLSDGEEVNTTGTDPNDADSDDGGRTDGDEVLIDGTDPNDPSDDLSDLDGDGLIDAEETELGTDPNDADSDDDGLTDGEEVRTTGTDPLDDDSDNGGRTDGEEVLYDGTDPLDPSDDLSDSDDDGLSDFAESELGTDPLDADSDDDGLNDGDEVNTYGTDPLDTDTDDGGRTDGEEVLDDGTDPLNPVDEAIDSDADGLTDGQEGELGTDPTDADTDDDGLTDGEEVNDQGTDPLNEDTDGGGTPDGQEVEDGTDPLDDADDLLGEEDDLLDGTFKGGNGLSCATGEGAPQAAGGLLAALLALVGLRRRR
;
A
#
# COMPACT_ATOMS: atom_id res chain seq x y z
N MET A 1 -64.58 -103.40 41.01
CA MET A 1 -63.28 -104.11 40.99
C MET A 1 -63.34 -104.99 39.77
N ASP A 2 -63.21 -104.25 38.70
CA ASP A 2 -63.30 -104.66 37.33
C ASP A 2 -61.85 -104.51 36.84
N ASP A 3 -61.46 -105.31 35.87
CA ASP A 3 -60.04 -105.60 35.61
C ASP A 3 -59.45 -104.46 34.77
N ILE A 4 -58.92 -103.40 35.41
CA ILE A 4 -58.44 -102.17 34.75
C ILE A 4 -57.15 -102.35 33.93
N GLY A 5 -56.57 -103.55 33.90
CA GLY A 5 -55.45 -103.89 33.02
C GLY A 5 -54.06 -103.47 33.51
N SER A 6 -53.97 -102.47 34.39
CA SER A 6 -52.71 -101.96 34.97
C SER A 6 -51.91 -103.01 35.76
N ASP A 7 -50.59 -102.82 35.96
CA ASP A 7 -49.76 -103.82 36.67
C ASP A 7 -49.82 -103.61 38.20
N PRO A 8 -50.42 -104.53 38.98
CA PRO A 8 -50.51 -104.41 40.44
C PRO A 8 -49.17 -104.58 41.20
N LEU A 9 -48.04 -104.62 40.48
CA LEU A 9 -46.69 -104.51 41.03
C LEU A 9 -46.00 -103.18 40.72
N ASP A 10 -46.48 -102.42 39.73
CA ASP A 10 -46.17 -101.01 39.60
C ASP A 10 -47.22 -100.16 40.33
N ARG A 11 -47.20 -98.84 40.11
CA ARG A 11 -48.18 -97.91 40.70
C ARG A 11 -48.64 -96.80 39.76
N ASP A 12 -48.02 -96.74 38.60
CA ASP A 12 -47.85 -95.69 37.61
C ASP A 12 -47.39 -96.55 36.42
N THR A 13 -48.29 -96.80 35.46
CA THR A 13 -48.23 -98.02 34.62
C THR A 13 -47.71 -97.75 33.21
N ASP A 14 -47.99 -96.56 32.69
CA ASP A 14 -47.56 -96.02 31.40
C ASP A 14 -46.38 -95.05 31.58
N GLY A 15 -46.35 -94.28 32.67
CA GLY A 15 -45.17 -93.50 33.10
C GLY A 15 -45.33 -91.98 33.11
N ASP A 16 -46.56 -91.47 33.20
CA ASP A 16 -46.92 -90.04 33.17
C ASP A 16 -46.49 -89.30 34.46
N GLY A 17 -46.56 -89.98 35.61
CA GLY A 17 -46.31 -89.41 36.93
C GLY A 17 -47.54 -89.31 37.85
N LEU A 18 -48.75 -89.65 37.37
CA LEU A 18 -49.89 -89.97 38.23
C LEU A 18 -49.71 -91.38 38.82
N ILE A 19 -50.80 -91.94 39.35
CA ILE A 19 -50.83 -93.32 39.85
C ILE A 19 -52.17 -93.96 39.55
N ASP A 20 -52.20 -95.28 39.23
CA ASP A 20 -53.39 -96.03 38.78
C ASP A 20 -54.64 -95.78 39.65
N GLY A 21 -54.37 -95.52 40.93
CA GLY A 21 -55.36 -95.32 41.98
C GLY A 21 -55.96 -93.92 42.02
N ASP A 22 -55.22 -92.89 41.65
CA ASP A 22 -55.70 -91.51 41.67
C ASP A 22 -56.25 -91.10 40.30
N GLU A 23 -55.80 -91.68 39.19
CA GLU A 23 -56.43 -91.52 37.86
C GLU A 23 -57.89 -91.98 37.87
N VAL A 24 -58.10 -93.30 38.05
CA VAL A 24 -59.42 -93.95 38.05
C VAL A 24 -60.36 -93.38 39.13
N ASN A 25 -59.84 -92.85 40.24
CA ASN A 25 -60.67 -92.31 41.34
C ASN A 25 -60.79 -90.78 41.37
N THR A 26 -59.88 -90.02 40.76
CA THR A 26 -59.85 -88.54 40.76
C THR A 26 -60.06 -87.96 39.35
N THR A 27 -59.09 -88.03 38.44
CA THR A 27 -59.12 -87.39 37.09
C THR A 27 -60.16 -88.03 36.16
N LYS A 28 -60.27 -89.37 36.17
CA LYS A 28 -61.06 -90.25 35.24
C LYS A 28 -60.29 -90.76 34.01
N THR A 29 -59.00 -90.51 33.90
CA THR A 29 -58.12 -91.00 32.82
C THR A 29 -57.94 -92.54 32.80
N ASP A 30 -57.27 -93.09 31.78
CA ASP A 30 -57.05 -94.54 31.58
C ASP A 30 -55.59 -94.97 31.85
N PRO A 31 -55.27 -95.71 32.95
CA PRO A 31 -53.90 -96.10 33.39
C PRO A 31 -53.12 -97.10 32.49
N LEU A 32 -53.25 -96.92 31.19
CA LEU A 32 -52.59 -97.63 30.10
C LEU A 32 -52.23 -96.68 28.93
N VAL A 33 -52.54 -95.39 29.05
CA VAL A 33 -52.40 -94.33 28.05
C VAL A 33 -52.07 -93.03 28.79
N ALA A 34 -50.80 -92.63 28.77
CA ALA A 34 -50.30 -91.43 29.47
C ALA A 34 -50.70 -90.09 28.81
N ASP A 35 -51.80 -90.07 28.06
CA ASP A 35 -52.20 -89.06 27.06
C ASP A 35 -53.63 -89.48 26.65
N THR A 36 -54.63 -89.05 27.41
CA THR A 36 -55.97 -89.68 27.43
C THR A 36 -56.89 -89.23 26.29
N ASP A 37 -56.85 -87.96 25.88
CA ASP A 37 -57.68 -87.41 24.79
C ASP A 37 -56.91 -87.29 23.45
N GLY A 38 -55.64 -86.90 23.48
CA GLY A 38 -54.72 -86.95 22.33
C GLY A 38 -54.07 -85.62 21.92
N ASP A 39 -54.02 -84.63 22.81
CA ASP A 39 -53.50 -83.27 22.55
C ASP A 39 -51.97 -83.26 22.26
N GLY A 40 -51.20 -83.98 23.08
CA GLY A 40 -49.73 -83.98 23.07
C GLY A 40 -49.06 -83.74 24.43
N LEU A 41 -49.80 -83.33 25.46
CA LEU A 41 -49.34 -83.35 26.86
C LEU A 41 -49.41 -84.77 27.43
N SER A 42 -49.35 -84.88 28.76
CA SER A 42 -49.61 -86.11 29.47
C SER A 42 -50.52 -85.84 30.65
N ASP A 43 -51.43 -86.77 30.97
CA ASP A 43 -52.37 -86.64 32.09
C ASP A 43 -51.68 -86.15 33.40
N GLY A 44 -50.43 -86.56 33.58
CA GLY A 44 -49.57 -86.20 34.70
C GLY A 44 -48.83 -84.87 34.56
N ASP A 45 -48.42 -84.45 33.36
CA ASP A 45 -47.92 -83.09 33.14
C ASP A 45 -49.04 -82.07 33.31
N GLU A 46 -50.23 -82.35 32.77
CA GLU A 46 -51.42 -81.51 32.90
C GLU A 46 -51.80 -81.26 34.36
N VAL A 47 -52.14 -82.34 35.08
CA VAL A 47 -52.67 -82.28 36.45
C VAL A 47 -51.63 -81.81 37.49
N ASN A 48 -50.34 -81.75 37.15
CA ASN A 48 -49.28 -81.30 38.06
C ASN A 48 -48.54 -80.02 37.59
N THR A 49 -48.72 -79.56 36.34
CA THR A 49 -47.98 -78.43 35.75
C THR A 49 -48.90 -77.34 35.24
N THR A 50 -49.68 -77.58 34.16
CA THR A 50 -50.57 -76.59 33.53
C THR A 50 -51.85 -76.35 34.35
N ASN A 51 -52.42 -77.41 34.92
CA ASN A 51 -53.71 -77.50 35.62
C ASN A 51 -54.96 -77.57 34.70
N THR A 52 -54.78 -78.04 33.46
CA THR A 52 -55.83 -78.37 32.46
C THR A 52 -56.68 -79.60 32.85
N ASP A 53 -57.73 -79.95 32.09
CA ASP A 53 -58.59 -81.14 32.34
C ASP A 53 -58.27 -82.27 31.33
N PRO A 54 -57.59 -83.37 31.73
CA PRO A 54 -57.03 -84.43 30.85
C PRO A 54 -58.09 -85.36 30.23
N LEU A 55 -59.12 -84.76 29.64
CA LEU A 55 -60.33 -85.33 29.06
C LEU A 55 -60.98 -84.44 27.98
N ASP A 56 -60.65 -83.14 27.94
CA ASP A 56 -61.02 -82.17 26.89
C ASP A 56 -59.70 -81.48 26.46
N ALA A 57 -59.22 -81.80 25.25
CA ALA A 57 -57.93 -81.36 24.69
C ALA A 57 -57.82 -79.85 24.37
N ASP A 58 -58.80 -79.07 24.81
CA ASP A 58 -59.14 -77.67 24.50
C ASP A 58 -59.88 -77.20 25.76
N THR A 59 -59.12 -76.77 26.77
CA THR A 59 -59.59 -76.65 28.17
C THR A 59 -60.47 -75.42 28.40
N ASP A 60 -60.18 -74.28 27.77
CA ASP A 60 -60.92 -73.02 27.96
C ASP A 60 -61.95 -72.74 26.85
N GLY A 61 -61.69 -73.17 25.61
CA GLY A 61 -62.62 -73.15 24.48
C GLY A 61 -62.27 -72.21 23.32
N ASP A 62 -61.02 -71.74 23.20
CA ASP A 62 -60.57 -70.81 22.16
C ASP A 62 -60.54 -71.44 20.74
N SER A 63 -60.27 -72.75 20.65
CA SER A 63 -60.04 -73.63 19.46
C SER A 63 -58.58 -73.99 19.12
N LEU A 64 -57.61 -73.77 20.02
CA LEU A 64 -56.32 -74.47 20.02
C LEU A 64 -56.45 -75.83 20.77
N ASP A 65 -55.42 -76.66 20.69
CA ASP A 65 -55.31 -77.86 21.54
C ASP A 65 -54.25 -77.56 22.63
N ASP A 66 -54.52 -77.80 23.93
CA ASP A 66 -53.69 -77.42 25.11
C ASP A 66 -52.19 -77.77 24.93
N GLY A 67 -51.92 -78.87 24.21
CA GLY A 67 -50.58 -79.36 23.94
C GLY A 67 -49.86 -78.69 22.77
N ASP A 68 -50.56 -78.14 21.78
CA ASP A 68 -49.92 -77.30 20.76
C ASP A 68 -49.62 -75.90 21.32
N GLU A 69 -50.46 -75.38 22.21
CA GLU A 69 -50.17 -74.16 22.99
C GLU A 69 -48.84 -74.28 23.76
N VAL A 70 -48.78 -75.20 24.72
CA VAL A 70 -47.66 -75.33 25.67
C VAL A 70 -46.36 -75.82 25.01
N ASN A 71 -46.42 -76.52 23.86
CA ASN A 71 -45.23 -77.06 23.18
C ASN A 71 -44.83 -76.33 21.89
N THR A 72 -45.73 -75.60 21.24
CA THR A 72 -45.52 -75.02 19.90
C THR A 72 -45.71 -73.50 19.87
N ILE A 73 -46.73 -72.96 20.54
CA ILE A 73 -47.15 -71.56 20.44
C ILE A 73 -46.50 -70.74 21.57
N GLY A 74 -47.00 -70.83 22.80
CA GLY A 74 -46.44 -70.13 23.96
C GLY A 74 -47.44 -69.65 25.02
N THR A 75 -48.73 -69.78 24.73
CA THR A 75 -49.92 -69.31 25.46
C THR A 75 -50.18 -70.07 26.79
N ASP A 76 -51.11 -69.58 27.62
CA ASP A 76 -51.55 -70.27 28.86
C ASP A 76 -52.92 -70.95 28.61
N PRO A 77 -53.01 -72.30 28.56
CA PRO A 77 -54.20 -73.08 28.13
C PRO A 77 -55.34 -73.08 29.19
N LEU A 78 -55.63 -71.90 29.73
CA LEU A 78 -56.56 -71.60 30.81
C LEU A 78 -57.15 -70.16 30.70
N ASP A 79 -56.59 -69.30 29.85
CA ASP A 79 -57.12 -67.98 29.47
C ASP A 79 -57.12 -67.88 27.93
N THR A 80 -58.28 -67.60 27.33
CA THR A 80 -58.51 -67.67 25.87
C THR A 80 -57.89 -66.53 25.05
N ASP A 81 -57.14 -65.65 25.72
CA ASP A 81 -56.78 -64.27 25.37
C ASP A 81 -55.53 -63.97 26.24
N THR A 82 -54.35 -64.39 25.75
CA THR A 82 -53.13 -64.57 26.57
C THR A 82 -52.47 -63.24 27.01
N ASP A 83 -52.63 -62.17 26.23
CA ASP A 83 -52.01 -60.86 26.46
C ASP A 83 -53.00 -59.73 26.85
N ASP A 84 -54.30 -60.04 27.05
CA ASP A 84 -55.41 -59.12 27.39
C ASP A 84 -55.78 -58.13 26.23
N ASP A 85 -55.39 -58.41 24.99
CA ASP A 85 -55.66 -57.63 23.76
C ASP A 85 -57.16 -57.59 23.37
N GLY A 86 -57.86 -58.73 23.46
CA GLY A 86 -59.28 -58.87 23.11
C GLY A 86 -59.61 -59.62 21.81
N LEU A 87 -58.63 -60.20 21.13
CA LEU A 87 -58.79 -61.38 20.28
C LEU A 87 -58.86 -62.66 21.16
N ASP A 88 -59.17 -63.81 20.54
CA ASP A 88 -58.96 -65.11 21.18
C ASP A 88 -57.69 -65.74 20.54
N ASP A 89 -56.77 -66.37 21.29
CA ASP A 89 -55.48 -66.89 20.77
C ASP A 89 -55.67 -67.79 19.51
N GLY A 90 -56.71 -68.63 19.54
CA GLY A 90 -57.12 -69.50 18.44
C GLY A 90 -57.83 -68.78 17.29
N VAL A 91 -58.37 -67.58 17.49
CA VAL A 91 -58.72 -66.67 16.38
C VAL A 91 -57.45 -66.21 15.70
N GLU A 92 -56.44 -65.80 16.45
CA GLU A 92 -55.21 -65.23 15.90
C GLU A 92 -54.44 -66.20 15.02
N VAL A 93 -53.99 -67.30 15.62
CA VAL A 93 -53.19 -68.36 14.99
C VAL A 93 -53.87 -68.94 13.74
N ASN A 94 -55.21 -68.86 13.66
CA ASN A 94 -55.99 -69.39 12.53
C ASN A 94 -56.56 -68.33 11.55
N THR A 95 -56.57 -67.04 11.88
CA THR A 95 -57.36 -66.01 11.15
C THR A 95 -56.59 -64.76 10.77
N THR A 96 -56.05 -64.01 11.74
CA THR A 96 -55.22 -62.80 11.52
C THR A 96 -53.78 -63.19 11.20
N THR A 97 -53.28 -64.25 11.85
CA THR A 97 -51.89 -64.74 11.85
C THR A 97 -50.87 -63.82 12.51
N THR A 98 -51.34 -63.12 13.55
CA THR A 98 -50.63 -62.39 14.60
C THR A 98 -49.92 -63.34 15.58
N ASP A 99 -49.16 -62.80 16.55
CA ASP A 99 -48.47 -63.60 17.61
C ASP A 99 -49.22 -63.43 18.95
N PRO A 100 -49.93 -64.46 19.46
CA PRO A 100 -50.82 -64.38 20.64
C PRO A 100 -50.05 -64.31 21.98
N THR A 101 -48.96 -63.56 22.00
CA THR A 101 -48.11 -63.30 23.17
C THR A 101 -47.50 -61.88 23.18
N ASP A 102 -47.88 -61.00 22.25
CA ASP A 102 -47.45 -59.59 22.09
C ASP A 102 -48.71 -58.78 21.68
N ASP A 103 -49.13 -57.81 22.50
CA ASP A 103 -50.41 -57.07 22.34
C ASP A 103 -50.41 -56.02 21.20
N ASP A 104 -49.47 -56.12 20.26
CA ASP A 104 -49.11 -55.17 19.19
C ASP A 104 -48.12 -55.89 18.26
N THR A 105 -48.61 -56.66 17.27
CA THR A 105 -47.78 -57.61 16.50
C THR A 105 -46.72 -56.93 15.61
N ASP A 106 -46.92 -55.66 15.20
CA ASP A 106 -46.03 -54.96 14.27
C ASP A 106 -45.35 -53.67 14.80
N ASP A 107 -45.40 -53.43 16.12
CA ASP A 107 -44.77 -52.31 16.87
C ASP A 107 -45.40 -50.91 16.54
N ASP A 108 -46.66 -50.87 16.11
CA ASP A 108 -47.44 -49.71 15.64
C ASP A 108 -47.99 -48.81 16.77
N ARG A 109 -48.34 -49.41 17.93
CA ARG A 109 -49.03 -48.84 19.12
C ARG A 109 -50.56 -48.90 19.13
N LEU A 110 -51.19 -49.53 18.16
CA LEU A 110 -52.57 -50.01 18.19
C LEU A 110 -52.54 -51.52 18.41
N SER A 111 -53.41 -52.05 19.28
CA SER A 111 -53.44 -53.50 19.52
C SER A 111 -54.22 -54.22 18.42
N ASP A 112 -53.77 -55.40 18.02
CA ASP A 112 -54.32 -56.23 16.95
C ASP A 112 -55.86 -56.42 17.09
N GLY A 113 -56.35 -56.50 18.31
CA GLY A 113 -57.75 -56.56 18.69
C GLY A 113 -58.52 -55.27 18.52
N ASP A 114 -57.95 -54.09 18.82
CA ASP A 114 -58.61 -52.81 18.50
C ASP A 114 -58.50 -52.50 16.99
N GLU A 115 -57.49 -53.00 16.30
CA GLU A 115 -57.44 -52.98 14.83
C GLU A 115 -58.59 -53.77 14.20
N VAL A 116 -58.67 -55.07 14.52
CA VAL A 116 -59.64 -56.00 13.94
C VAL A 116 -61.08 -55.68 14.35
N ASN A 117 -61.28 -55.09 15.54
CA ASN A 117 -62.63 -54.79 16.05
C ASN A 117 -63.06 -53.32 15.94
N THR A 118 -62.15 -52.35 15.91
CA THR A 118 -62.45 -50.90 16.02
C THR A 118 -62.06 -50.08 14.79
N THR A 119 -60.80 -50.08 14.34
CA THR A 119 -60.34 -49.25 13.21
C THR A 119 -60.59 -49.91 11.85
N GLY A 120 -60.16 -51.16 11.68
CA GLY A 120 -60.25 -51.96 10.46
C GLY A 120 -59.02 -51.94 9.55
N THR A 121 -57.86 -51.64 10.12
CA THR A 121 -56.48 -51.76 9.59
C THR A 121 -56.04 -53.26 9.52
N ASP A 122 -54.80 -53.59 9.18
CA ASP A 122 -54.31 -54.98 9.02
C ASP A 122 -53.11 -55.22 9.97
N PRO A 123 -53.24 -56.03 11.05
CA PRO A 123 -52.29 -56.13 12.19
C PRO A 123 -50.99 -56.90 11.87
N LEU A 124 -50.40 -56.60 10.72
CA LEU A 124 -49.20 -57.19 10.12
C LEU A 124 -48.51 -56.20 9.14
N ASP A 125 -48.98 -54.94 9.06
CA ASP A 125 -48.63 -53.91 8.08
C ASP A 125 -48.88 -52.49 8.69
N SER A 126 -48.05 -52.13 9.69
CA SER A 126 -48.00 -50.90 10.55
C SER A 126 -48.08 -49.50 9.89
N ASP A 127 -48.53 -49.40 8.64
CA ASP A 127 -48.67 -48.22 7.78
C ASP A 127 -49.63 -48.68 6.67
N THR A 128 -50.95 -48.64 6.94
CA THR A 128 -51.97 -49.32 6.12
C THR A 128 -52.06 -48.76 4.68
N ASP A 129 -51.52 -47.57 4.39
CA ASP A 129 -51.69 -46.91 3.09
C ASP A 129 -50.42 -46.46 2.32
N ASP A 130 -49.22 -46.82 2.80
CA ASP A 130 -47.89 -46.38 2.31
C ASP A 130 -47.65 -44.86 2.51
N GLY A 131 -48.29 -44.22 3.50
CA GLY A 131 -48.25 -42.78 3.79
C GLY A 131 -47.00 -42.36 4.56
N GLY A 132 -46.67 -43.10 5.62
CA GLY A 132 -45.44 -42.96 6.42
C GLY A 132 -45.62 -42.49 7.87
N ARG A 133 -46.86 -42.25 8.32
CA ARG A 133 -47.23 -42.40 9.76
C ARG A 133 -47.44 -43.89 10.09
N LEU A 134 -47.72 -44.18 11.36
CA LEU A 134 -48.19 -45.49 11.82
C LEU A 134 -49.67 -45.36 12.18
N ASP A 135 -50.49 -46.37 11.91
CA ASP A 135 -51.94 -46.35 12.12
C ASP A 135 -52.31 -46.04 13.59
N GLY A 136 -51.51 -46.53 14.55
CA GLY A 136 -51.61 -46.24 15.97
C GLY A 136 -51.21 -44.81 16.36
N GLU A 137 -50.32 -44.17 15.59
CA GLU A 137 -50.04 -42.73 15.75
C GLU A 137 -51.21 -41.90 15.22
N GLU A 138 -51.67 -42.17 14.00
CA GLU A 138 -52.79 -41.46 13.36
C GLU A 138 -54.07 -41.52 14.20
N THR A 139 -54.41 -42.72 14.68
CA THR A 139 -55.70 -42.96 15.36
C THR A 139 -55.72 -42.53 16.83
N THR A 140 -54.55 -42.38 17.48
CA THR A 140 -54.47 -42.07 18.92
C THR A 140 -53.84 -40.73 19.28
N ILE A 141 -53.04 -40.13 18.38
CA ILE A 141 -52.29 -38.89 18.60
C ILE A 141 -52.93 -37.73 17.82
N ASP A 142 -52.68 -37.63 16.51
CA ASP A 142 -53.04 -36.44 15.71
C ASP A 142 -54.51 -36.45 15.20
N GLY A 143 -55.06 -37.62 14.86
CA GLY A 143 -56.42 -37.79 14.36
C GLY A 143 -56.58 -37.69 12.83
N THR A 144 -55.54 -38.04 12.08
CA THR A 144 -55.55 -38.34 10.63
C THR A 144 -56.39 -39.61 10.31
N ASP A 145 -56.47 -40.01 9.03
CA ASP A 145 -57.29 -41.16 8.56
C ASP A 145 -56.34 -42.18 7.88
N PRO A 146 -56.04 -43.35 8.50
CA PRO A 146 -55.03 -44.34 8.05
C PRO A 146 -55.46 -45.14 6.80
N PHE A 147 -55.99 -44.40 5.82
CA PHE A 147 -56.55 -44.81 4.55
C PHE A 147 -56.53 -43.67 3.48
N ASP A 148 -55.97 -42.47 3.75
CA ASP A 148 -55.85 -41.36 2.77
C ASP A 148 -54.48 -40.64 2.69
N ALA A 149 -53.35 -41.23 3.14
CA ALA A 149 -51.93 -41.05 2.70
C ALA A 149 -51.44 -39.62 2.32
N SER A 150 -52.06 -38.59 2.88
CA SER A 150 -51.97 -37.21 2.40
C SER A 150 -52.45 -36.16 3.39
N ASP A 151 -52.95 -36.57 4.55
CA ASP A 151 -52.93 -35.77 5.79
C ASP A 151 -51.84 -36.22 6.80
N ASP A 152 -51.06 -37.30 6.55
CA ASP A 152 -49.78 -37.54 7.25
C ASP A 152 -48.86 -36.32 7.13
N LEU A 153 -48.79 -35.79 5.90
CA LEU A 153 -47.98 -34.63 5.53
C LEU A 153 -48.84 -33.36 5.53
N LEU A 154 -49.74 -33.26 6.52
CA LEU A 154 -50.40 -32.02 6.85
C LEU A 154 -49.38 -31.09 7.52
N ASP A 155 -49.36 -29.88 6.98
CA ASP A 155 -48.58 -28.70 7.31
C ASP A 155 -49.65 -27.61 7.18
N SER A 156 -50.25 -27.24 8.31
CA SER A 156 -51.54 -26.55 8.35
C SER A 156 -51.47 -25.05 8.01
N ASP A 157 -50.29 -24.44 8.06
CA ASP A 157 -50.04 -23.02 7.79
C ASP A 157 -48.97 -22.70 6.73
N ASP A 158 -48.37 -23.72 6.09
CA ASP A 158 -47.34 -23.67 5.04
C ASP A 158 -45.90 -23.30 5.54
N ASP A 159 -45.49 -23.70 6.76
CA ASP A 159 -44.17 -23.42 7.37
C ASP A 159 -43.06 -24.44 7.02
N GLY A 160 -43.39 -25.74 7.00
CA GLY A 160 -42.47 -26.83 6.64
C GLY A 160 -42.18 -27.87 7.74
N ILE A 161 -42.67 -27.68 8.97
CA ILE A 161 -42.91 -28.72 9.97
C ILE A 161 -44.27 -29.39 9.64
N THR A 162 -44.59 -30.55 10.25
CA THR A 162 -45.93 -31.17 10.15
C THR A 162 -46.68 -31.04 11.47
N ASP A 163 -48.01 -30.96 11.44
CA ASP A 163 -48.88 -30.76 12.62
C ASP A 163 -48.60 -31.72 13.80
N PHE A 164 -47.95 -32.87 13.54
CA PHE A 164 -47.51 -33.89 14.50
C PHE A 164 -46.09 -33.65 15.05
N ASP A 165 -45.14 -33.28 14.18
CA ASP A 165 -43.77 -32.91 14.61
C ASP A 165 -43.83 -31.67 15.52
N GLU A 166 -44.80 -30.78 15.25
CA GLU A 166 -45.17 -29.65 16.10
C GLU A 166 -45.65 -30.05 17.50
N GLU A 167 -46.51 -31.06 17.68
CA GLU A 167 -46.87 -31.52 19.04
C GLU A 167 -45.64 -32.09 19.79
N ALA A 168 -44.67 -32.65 19.06
CA ALA A 168 -43.41 -33.14 19.65
C ALA A 168 -42.44 -32.00 20.06
N LEU A 169 -42.47 -30.86 19.36
CA LEU A 169 -41.70 -29.65 19.68
C LEU A 169 -42.38 -28.79 20.75
N GLY A 170 -43.71 -28.64 20.67
CA GLY A 170 -44.56 -27.86 21.59
C GLY A 170 -45.27 -26.64 20.97
N THR A 171 -45.15 -26.46 19.66
CA THR A 171 -45.63 -25.32 18.86
C THR A 171 -47.16 -25.36 18.61
N ASP A 172 -47.73 -24.36 17.92
CA ASP A 172 -49.19 -24.25 17.65
C ASP A 172 -49.49 -24.40 16.14
N PRO A 173 -49.98 -25.57 15.65
CA PRO A 173 -50.13 -25.92 14.20
C PRO A 173 -51.25 -25.15 13.45
N ASP A 174 -51.64 -23.97 13.93
CA ASP A 174 -52.46 -22.97 13.25
C ASP A 174 -51.64 -21.64 13.08
N ALA A 175 -50.34 -21.63 13.44
CA ALA A 175 -49.47 -20.44 13.58
C ALA A 175 -47.92 -20.69 13.52
N ALA A 176 -47.37 -20.74 12.29
CA ALA A 176 -45.98 -20.65 11.80
C ALA A 176 -45.03 -19.52 12.33
N ASP A 177 -45.18 -19.13 13.59
CA ASP A 177 -44.44 -18.08 14.34
C ASP A 177 -44.97 -18.19 15.78
N SER A 178 -44.56 -19.25 16.50
CA SER A 178 -45.22 -19.71 17.74
C SER A 178 -45.11 -18.75 18.92
N ASP A 179 -43.98 -18.05 19.07
CA ASP A 179 -43.77 -17.09 20.17
C ASP A 179 -43.93 -15.60 19.77
N GLY A 180 -43.81 -15.28 18.47
CA GLY A 180 -44.03 -13.95 17.91
C GLY A 180 -42.78 -13.12 17.65
N ASP A 181 -41.59 -13.74 17.58
CA ASP A 181 -40.30 -13.18 17.21
C ASP A 181 -40.28 -12.58 15.78
N GLY A 182 -40.51 -13.43 14.77
CA GLY A 182 -40.42 -13.05 13.35
C GLY A 182 -39.68 -14.01 12.42
N LEU A 183 -39.00 -15.04 12.95
CA LEU A 183 -38.75 -16.29 12.24
C LEU A 183 -40.03 -17.14 12.13
N SER A 184 -39.90 -18.31 11.52
CA SER A 184 -40.91 -19.37 11.56
C SER A 184 -40.30 -20.61 12.19
N ASP A 185 -41.12 -21.38 12.91
CA ASP A 185 -40.71 -22.54 13.69
C ASP A 185 -39.86 -23.54 12.86
N GLY A 186 -40.18 -23.70 11.57
CA GLY A 186 -39.43 -24.47 10.59
C GLY A 186 -38.11 -23.84 10.12
N GLU A 187 -38.01 -22.51 9.99
CA GLU A 187 -36.73 -21.82 9.74
C GLU A 187 -35.79 -21.99 10.95
N GLU A 188 -36.33 -21.87 12.16
CA GLU A 188 -35.64 -22.11 13.43
C GLU A 188 -35.12 -23.55 13.54
N VAL A 189 -35.99 -24.55 13.43
CA VAL A 189 -35.63 -25.96 13.62
C VAL A 189 -34.68 -26.50 12.53
N TYR A 190 -34.76 -25.98 11.29
CA TYR A 190 -34.02 -26.55 10.15
C TYR A 190 -32.83 -25.74 9.65
N ASP A 191 -32.84 -24.41 9.72
CA ASP A 191 -31.76 -23.56 9.18
C ASP A 191 -30.85 -22.95 10.28
N TYR A 192 -31.37 -22.64 11.48
CA TYR A 192 -30.58 -22.04 12.60
C TYR A 192 -30.26 -23.04 13.73
N GLY A 193 -31.27 -23.68 14.32
CA GLY A 193 -31.15 -24.61 15.44
C GLY A 193 -31.60 -24.04 16.80
N SER A 194 -32.38 -22.96 16.81
CA SER A 194 -33.00 -22.33 17.99
C SER A 194 -34.17 -23.15 18.59
N ASP A 195 -34.76 -22.66 19.69
CA ASP A 195 -35.97 -23.24 20.31
C ASP A 195 -37.20 -22.39 19.95
N PRO A 196 -38.13 -22.84 19.07
CA PRO A 196 -39.25 -22.05 18.53
C PRO A 196 -40.38 -21.76 19.52
N ASN A 197 -40.02 -21.61 20.80
CA ASN A 197 -40.88 -21.32 21.94
C ASN A 197 -40.23 -20.29 22.90
N ASP A 198 -39.00 -19.83 22.66
CA ASP A 198 -38.29 -18.85 23.51
C ASP A 198 -37.41 -17.90 22.64
N ALA A 199 -38.04 -16.87 22.06
CA ALA A 199 -37.55 -15.70 21.28
C ALA A 199 -36.34 -14.89 21.82
N ASP A 200 -35.38 -15.55 22.46
CA ASP A 200 -34.14 -15.09 23.10
C ASP A 200 -33.41 -16.39 23.52
N THR A 201 -33.09 -17.26 22.54
CA THR A 201 -32.75 -18.70 22.77
C THR A 201 -31.57 -18.91 23.72
N ASP A 202 -30.52 -18.09 23.62
CA ASP A 202 -29.36 -18.16 24.53
C ASP A 202 -29.51 -17.28 25.79
N GLY A 203 -30.22 -16.16 25.69
CA GLY A 203 -30.49 -15.20 26.76
C GLY A 203 -29.60 -13.95 26.76
N ASP A 204 -28.93 -13.63 25.65
CA ASP A 204 -28.18 -12.38 25.40
C ASP A 204 -29.08 -11.12 25.53
N GLY A 205 -30.30 -11.18 24.96
CA GLY A 205 -31.29 -10.10 24.99
C GLY A 205 -31.60 -9.42 23.65
N LEU A 206 -31.02 -9.89 22.54
CA LEU A 206 -31.59 -9.81 21.19
C LEU A 206 -32.80 -10.78 21.06
N THR A 207 -33.31 -10.97 19.85
CA THR A 207 -34.23 -12.07 19.53
C THR A 207 -33.72 -12.78 18.27
N ASP A 208 -33.93 -14.08 18.21
CA ASP A 208 -33.42 -14.99 17.18
C ASP A 208 -33.72 -14.48 15.75
N GLY A 209 -34.86 -13.82 15.54
CA GLY A 209 -35.24 -13.17 14.30
C GLY A 209 -34.78 -11.73 14.10
N GLU A 210 -34.46 -10.95 15.13
CA GLU A 210 -33.69 -9.70 14.96
C GLU A 210 -32.25 -10.02 14.51
N GLU A 211 -31.66 -11.05 15.10
CA GLU A 211 -30.37 -11.64 14.75
C GLU A 211 -30.32 -12.16 13.31
N ALA A 212 -31.09 -13.20 13.00
CA ALA A 212 -31.06 -13.90 11.72
C ALA A 212 -31.42 -13.01 10.52
N ASN A 213 -32.31 -12.03 10.69
CA ASN A 213 -32.82 -11.21 9.58
C ASN A 213 -32.08 -9.88 9.37
N ASP A 214 -31.71 -9.17 10.44
CA ASP A 214 -31.18 -7.80 10.36
C ASP A 214 -29.70 -7.68 10.76
N LEU A 215 -29.14 -8.62 11.56
CA LEU A 215 -27.73 -8.60 12.01
C LEU A 215 -26.84 -9.60 11.26
N GLY A 216 -27.18 -10.88 11.28
CA GLY A 216 -26.39 -11.98 10.70
C GLY A 216 -25.55 -12.78 11.71
N THR A 217 -25.90 -12.69 12.99
CA THR A 217 -25.35 -13.45 14.13
C THR A 217 -25.92 -14.88 14.19
N ASP A 218 -25.50 -15.69 15.17
CA ASP A 218 -25.95 -17.09 15.37
C ASP A 218 -26.83 -17.18 16.63
N PRO A 219 -28.18 -17.35 16.51
CA PRO A 219 -29.16 -17.36 17.62
C PRO A 219 -29.01 -18.46 18.68
N THR A 220 -27.84 -19.08 18.81
CA THR A 220 -27.54 -20.15 19.76
C THR A 220 -26.28 -19.88 20.59
N LEU A 221 -25.73 -18.65 20.51
CA LEU A 221 -24.42 -18.25 21.03
C LEU A 221 -24.44 -16.79 21.54
N ASP A 222 -24.27 -16.57 22.86
CA ASP A 222 -24.20 -15.24 23.49
C ASP A 222 -23.02 -14.32 23.00
N ASP A 223 -22.25 -14.78 22.00
CA ASP A 223 -20.92 -14.32 21.53
C ASP A 223 -20.66 -15.03 20.19
N THR A 224 -21.09 -14.43 19.07
CA THR A 224 -21.13 -15.07 17.73
C THR A 224 -19.74 -15.42 17.19
N ASP A 225 -18.75 -14.55 17.34
CA ASP A 225 -17.44 -14.73 16.72
C ASP A 225 -16.33 -15.23 17.68
N GLY A 226 -16.59 -15.20 18.99
CA GLY A 226 -15.76 -15.81 20.04
C GLY A 226 -14.69 -14.88 20.64
N ASP A 227 -14.87 -13.57 20.51
CA ASP A 227 -14.04 -12.49 21.05
C ASP A 227 -14.14 -12.38 22.60
N GLY A 228 -15.34 -12.50 23.15
CA GLY A 228 -15.62 -12.38 24.59
C GLY A 228 -16.35 -11.11 25.03
N LEU A 229 -16.68 -10.20 24.11
CA LEU A 229 -17.94 -9.45 24.15
C LEU A 229 -19.12 -10.36 23.78
N GLY A 230 -20.33 -9.80 23.77
CA GLY A 230 -21.54 -10.50 23.34
C GLY A 230 -22.40 -9.57 22.51
N ASP A 231 -23.17 -10.14 21.59
CA ASP A 231 -23.72 -9.45 20.42
C ASP A 231 -24.61 -8.24 20.80
N ALA A 232 -25.42 -8.33 21.87
CA ALA A 232 -26.16 -7.18 22.43
C ALA A 232 -25.28 -6.16 23.16
N GLU A 233 -24.22 -6.58 23.86
CA GLU A 233 -23.30 -5.67 24.54
C GLU A 233 -22.51 -4.85 23.51
N GLU A 234 -22.18 -5.43 22.37
CA GLU A 234 -21.54 -4.72 21.26
C GLU A 234 -22.45 -3.65 20.67
N LEU A 235 -23.65 -4.04 20.21
CA LEU A 235 -24.58 -3.14 19.53
C LEU A 235 -25.08 -1.98 20.42
N ASP A 236 -25.27 -2.20 21.72
CA ASP A 236 -25.82 -1.20 22.65
C ASP A 236 -24.74 -0.45 23.47
N THR A 237 -23.47 -0.89 23.48
CA THR A 237 -22.40 -0.24 24.30
C THR A 237 -21.09 0.15 23.59
N THR A 238 -20.47 -0.69 22.76
CA THR A 238 -19.22 -0.37 22.04
C THR A 238 -19.52 0.28 20.69
N GLY A 239 -20.41 -0.34 19.91
CA GLY A 239 -20.73 0.02 18.54
C GLY A 239 -19.93 -0.74 17.47
N THR A 240 -19.37 -1.90 17.84
CA THR A 240 -18.58 -2.83 17.01
C THR A 240 -19.46 -3.73 16.13
N ASP A 241 -18.86 -4.62 15.33
CA ASP A 241 -19.55 -5.55 14.41
C ASP A 241 -19.50 -6.99 14.98
N PRO A 242 -20.58 -7.52 15.57
CA PRO A 242 -20.60 -8.82 16.27
C PRO A 242 -20.47 -10.06 15.35
N THR A 243 -19.96 -9.86 14.13
CA THR A 243 -19.56 -10.91 13.20
C THR A 243 -18.07 -10.84 12.85
N ASN A 244 -17.31 -9.96 13.52
CA ASN A 244 -15.92 -9.64 13.23
C ASN A 244 -15.15 -9.06 14.46
N ALA A 245 -14.62 -9.98 15.29
CA ALA A 245 -13.67 -9.87 16.42
C ALA A 245 -12.36 -9.06 16.23
N ASP A 246 -12.35 -8.00 15.42
CA ASP A 246 -11.24 -7.11 15.06
C ASP A 246 -11.86 -6.00 14.17
N THR A 247 -12.73 -5.17 14.76
CA THR A 247 -13.69 -4.32 14.00
C THR A 247 -13.01 -3.31 13.06
N ASP A 248 -11.89 -2.72 13.45
CA ASP A 248 -11.15 -1.76 12.62
C ASP A 248 -9.96 -2.37 11.84
N GLY A 249 -9.48 -3.55 12.24
CA GLY A 249 -8.52 -4.37 11.50
C GLY A 249 -7.05 -4.19 11.92
N ASP A 250 -6.80 -3.82 13.16
CA ASP A 250 -5.47 -3.58 13.74
C ASP A 250 -4.76 -4.86 14.23
N GLY A 251 -5.54 -5.87 14.67
CA GLY A 251 -5.03 -7.17 15.12
C GLY A 251 -5.00 -7.41 16.64
N LEU A 252 -5.59 -6.52 17.44
CA LEU A 252 -6.25 -6.88 18.71
C LEU A 252 -7.63 -7.49 18.41
N SER A 253 -8.44 -7.67 19.46
CA SER A 253 -9.88 -7.98 19.33
C SER A 253 -10.65 -7.08 20.29
N ASP A 254 -11.85 -6.69 19.90
CA ASP A 254 -12.68 -5.69 20.55
C ASP A 254 -12.89 -5.95 22.07
N GLY A 255 -12.96 -7.23 22.47
CA GLY A 255 -13.00 -7.71 23.85
C GLY A 255 -11.66 -7.74 24.59
N ASP A 256 -10.55 -8.04 23.92
CA ASP A 256 -9.21 -7.87 24.50
C ASP A 256 -8.91 -6.36 24.69
N GLU A 257 -9.36 -5.51 23.76
CA GLU A 257 -9.24 -4.06 23.84
C GLU A 257 -10.03 -3.47 25.01
N THR A 258 -11.35 -3.66 25.01
CA THR A 258 -12.25 -3.09 26.03
C THR A 258 -11.98 -3.64 27.45
N THR A 259 -11.35 -4.83 27.58
CA THR A 259 -11.13 -5.47 28.89
C THR A 259 -9.66 -5.57 29.36
N ILE A 260 -8.66 -5.45 28.47
CA ILE A 260 -7.23 -5.58 28.81
C ILE A 260 -6.45 -4.28 28.63
N THR A 261 -6.47 -3.66 27.43
CA THR A 261 -5.74 -2.40 27.16
C THR A 261 -6.52 -1.19 27.69
N GLY A 262 -7.80 -1.09 27.31
CA GLY A 262 -8.66 0.07 27.53
C GLY A 262 -8.74 1.05 26.34
N THR A 263 -8.37 0.59 25.15
CA THR A 263 -8.44 1.29 23.85
C THR A 263 -9.88 1.42 23.33
N ASP A 264 -10.09 2.10 22.20
CA ASP A 264 -11.40 2.30 21.56
C ASP A 264 -11.46 1.46 20.26
N PRO A 265 -12.17 0.30 20.23
CA PRO A 265 -12.12 -0.72 19.16
C PRO A 265 -12.80 -0.30 17.84
N LEU A 266 -12.88 1.01 17.62
CA LEU A 266 -13.33 1.66 16.39
C LEU A 266 -12.22 2.58 15.83
N THR A 267 -11.04 2.59 16.46
CA THR A 267 -9.85 3.39 16.13
C THR A 267 -8.54 2.65 16.43
N ALA A 268 -8.02 1.94 15.42
CA ALA A 268 -6.71 1.29 15.25
C ALA A 268 -5.44 2.16 15.47
N ASP A 269 -5.54 3.21 16.28
CA ASP A 269 -4.56 4.25 16.64
C ASP A 269 -5.29 5.13 17.69
N THR A 270 -5.33 4.68 18.95
CA THR A 270 -6.19 5.25 20.01
C THR A 270 -5.75 6.65 20.46
N ASP A 271 -4.46 6.97 20.42
CA ASP A 271 -3.91 8.24 20.93
C ASP A 271 -3.37 9.22 19.86
N GLU A 272 -3.49 8.87 18.57
CA GLU A 272 -3.09 9.64 17.38
C GLU A 272 -1.56 9.79 17.19
N ASP A 273 -0.78 8.80 17.65
CA ASP A 273 0.68 8.67 17.52
C ASP A 273 1.15 8.24 16.11
N GLY A 274 0.44 7.28 15.50
CA GLY A 274 0.74 6.74 14.17
C GLY A 274 1.29 5.30 14.11
N LEU A 275 1.54 4.66 15.26
CA LEU A 275 1.44 3.21 15.39
C LEU A 275 -0.04 2.78 15.45
N SER A 276 -0.28 1.46 15.51
CA SER A 276 -1.58 0.89 15.84
C SER A 276 -1.48 0.13 17.16
N ASP A 277 -2.53 0.17 17.97
CA ASP A 277 -2.60 -0.40 19.32
C ASP A 277 -2.16 -1.89 19.34
N GLY A 278 -2.52 -2.62 18.29
CA GLY A 278 -2.12 -3.99 18.00
C GLY A 278 -0.69 -4.16 17.49
N GLU A 279 -0.13 -3.21 16.72
CA GLU A 279 1.32 -3.18 16.45
C GLU A 279 2.10 -2.91 17.75
N GLU A 280 1.61 -2.03 18.62
CA GLU A 280 2.24 -1.68 19.88
C GLU A 280 2.30 -2.88 20.84
N VAL A 281 1.13 -3.41 21.23
CA VAL A 281 0.99 -4.51 22.19
C VAL A 281 1.71 -5.78 21.71
N ASN A 282 1.77 -6.03 20.39
CA ASN A 282 2.39 -7.23 19.84
C ASN A 282 3.87 -7.06 19.40
N THR A 283 4.36 -5.84 19.15
CA THR A 283 5.66 -5.61 18.49
C THR A 283 6.63 -4.73 19.29
N THR A 284 6.23 -3.53 19.72
CA THR A 284 7.09 -2.61 20.48
C THR A 284 7.09 -2.94 21.97
N GLY A 285 5.88 -3.11 22.55
CA GLY A 285 5.65 -3.25 23.99
C GLY A 285 5.40 -1.91 24.72
N THR A 286 4.94 -0.89 24.00
CA THR A 286 4.48 0.42 24.48
C THR A 286 3.06 0.34 25.10
N ASP A 287 2.52 1.45 25.60
CA ASP A 287 1.19 1.54 26.22
C ASP A 287 0.25 2.36 25.28
N PRO A 288 -0.70 1.72 24.55
CA PRO A 288 -1.45 2.30 23.42
C PRO A 288 -2.55 3.30 23.84
N ASN A 289 -2.22 4.16 24.79
CA ASN A 289 -3.07 5.13 25.47
C ASN A 289 -2.24 6.37 25.93
N ASP A 290 -0.92 6.37 25.71
CA ASP A 290 0.03 7.39 26.16
C ASP A 290 1.26 7.43 25.20
N ALA A 291 1.06 8.01 24.00
CA ALA A 291 1.97 8.33 22.86
C ALA A 291 3.40 8.86 23.14
N ASP A 292 3.96 8.71 24.33
CA ASP A 292 5.31 9.04 24.80
C ASP A 292 5.56 8.08 25.99
N SER A 293 5.71 6.78 25.68
CA SER A 293 5.53 5.68 26.65
C SER A 293 6.49 5.72 27.85
N ASP A 294 7.58 6.48 27.78
CA ASP A 294 8.65 6.48 28.79
C ASP A 294 9.01 7.86 29.40
N ASP A 295 8.19 8.90 29.15
CA ASP A 295 8.41 10.32 29.52
C ASP A 295 9.67 10.95 28.85
N GLY A 296 10.14 10.42 27.72
CA GLY A 296 11.36 10.87 27.02
C GLY A 296 11.17 12.14 26.19
N GLY A 297 10.05 12.23 25.44
CA GLY A 297 9.61 13.43 24.72
C GLY A 297 9.68 13.40 23.19
N ARG A 298 9.99 12.26 22.57
CA ARG A 298 9.49 11.90 21.22
C ARG A 298 8.12 11.20 21.36
N THR A 299 7.55 10.73 20.25
CA THR A 299 6.40 9.81 20.29
C THR A 299 6.80 8.45 19.74
N ASP A 300 6.23 7.39 20.28
CA ASP A 300 6.64 6.01 20.03
C ASP A 300 6.64 5.66 18.52
N GLY A 301 5.69 6.23 17.77
CA GLY A 301 5.59 6.15 16.31
C GLY A 301 6.57 7.01 15.53
N ASP A 302 6.93 8.21 15.98
CA ASP A 302 8.03 8.98 15.37
C ASP A 302 9.37 8.21 15.57
N GLU A 303 9.58 7.64 16.75
CA GLU A 303 10.76 6.83 17.08
C GLU A 303 10.85 5.54 16.23
N VAL A 304 9.74 4.83 16.03
CA VAL A 304 9.72 3.56 15.27
C VAL A 304 9.68 3.78 13.75
N LEU A 305 9.01 4.83 13.26
CA LEU A 305 8.75 5.03 11.84
C LEU A 305 9.69 6.04 11.17
N ILE A 306 10.30 6.97 11.93
CA ILE A 306 11.21 8.01 11.43
C ILE A 306 12.64 7.76 11.92
N ASP A 307 12.87 7.80 13.23
CA ASP A 307 14.23 7.91 13.79
C ASP A 307 14.95 6.54 13.87
N GLY A 308 14.23 5.48 14.23
CA GLY A 308 14.73 4.11 14.40
C GLY A 308 15.35 3.82 15.76
N THR A 309 14.91 4.53 16.81
CA THR A 309 15.29 4.40 18.23
C THR A 309 14.51 3.28 18.94
N ASP A 310 14.57 3.19 20.28
CA ASP A 310 13.89 2.17 21.10
C ASP A 310 12.89 2.88 22.03
N PRO A 311 11.56 2.89 21.74
CA PRO A 311 10.54 3.74 22.40
C PRO A 311 10.18 3.27 23.82
N ASN A 312 11.22 3.04 24.61
CA ASN A 312 11.27 2.38 25.91
C ASN A 312 12.62 2.69 26.65
N ASP A 313 13.57 3.45 26.07
CA ASP A 313 14.75 4.01 26.73
C ASP A 313 14.81 5.55 26.50
N PRO A 314 14.35 6.39 27.46
CA PRO A 314 14.17 7.85 27.33
C PRO A 314 15.51 8.60 27.36
N SER A 315 16.41 8.21 26.47
CA SER A 315 17.77 8.70 26.33
C SER A 315 18.38 8.53 24.94
N ASP A 316 17.66 7.94 23.97
CA ASP A 316 17.94 8.12 22.53
C ASP A 316 16.91 8.94 21.72
N ASP A 317 15.84 9.49 22.34
CA ASP A 317 14.92 10.53 21.80
C ASP A 317 15.61 11.82 21.31
N LEU A 318 16.92 11.93 21.56
CA LEU A 318 17.75 13.09 21.28
C LEU A 318 18.05 13.14 19.78
N SER A 319 16.99 13.37 19.02
CA SER A 319 16.90 13.51 17.57
C SER A 319 18.05 14.30 16.98
N ASP A 320 18.53 13.78 15.84
CA ASP A 320 19.67 14.18 15.01
C ASP A 320 19.12 14.07 13.57
N LEU A 321 18.22 15.00 13.21
CA LEU A 321 17.18 14.80 12.18
C LEU A 321 17.71 14.78 10.74
N ASP A 322 18.87 15.40 10.48
CA ASP A 322 19.61 15.26 9.22
C ASP A 322 20.80 14.27 9.29
N GLY A 323 21.20 13.84 10.50
CA GLY A 323 22.19 12.79 10.76
C GLY A 323 23.64 13.28 10.80
N ASP A 324 23.84 14.57 11.01
CA ASP A 324 25.10 15.28 11.18
C ASP A 324 25.84 14.91 12.49
N GLY A 325 25.09 14.62 13.55
CA GLY A 325 25.59 14.28 14.88
C GLY A 325 25.16 15.26 15.97
N LEU A 326 24.88 16.53 15.67
CA LEU A 326 24.17 17.42 16.59
C LEU A 326 22.77 16.87 16.87
N ILE A 327 22.10 17.46 17.86
CA ILE A 327 20.72 17.12 18.16
C ILE A 327 19.86 18.36 18.00
N ASP A 328 18.57 18.22 17.62
CA ASP A 328 17.65 19.35 17.34
C ASP A 328 17.71 20.45 18.43
N ALA A 329 17.97 20.03 19.68
CA ALA A 329 18.06 20.87 20.87
C ALA A 329 19.44 21.52 21.12
N GLU A 330 20.54 20.92 20.68
CA GLU A 330 21.88 21.55 20.63
C GLU A 330 21.90 22.59 19.49
N GLU A 331 21.41 22.22 18.32
CA GLU A 331 21.19 23.09 17.15
C GLU A 331 20.34 24.32 17.47
N THR A 332 19.19 24.13 18.15
CA THR A 332 18.33 25.23 18.59
C THR A 332 19.03 26.18 19.59
N GLU A 333 20.10 25.76 20.28
CA GLU A 333 20.95 26.66 21.10
C GLU A 333 22.08 27.34 20.29
N LEU A 334 22.55 26.71 19.21
CA LEU A 334 23.54 27.26 18.26
C LEU A 334 22.91 28.29 17.31
N GLY A 335 21.89 27.88 16.56
CA GLY A 335 21.12 28.71 15.62
C GLY A 335 20.93 28.11 14.22
N THR A 336 21.38 26.88 14.01
CA THR A 336 21.30 26.05 12.78
C THR A 336 19.86 25.59 12.49
N ASP A 337 19.62 24.93 11.34
CA ASP A 337 18.31 24.35 10.99
C ASP A 337 18.39 22.80 11.03
N PRO A 338 17.65 22.11 11.94
CA PRO A 338 17.62 20.63 12.09
C PRO A 338 17.11 19.82 10.90
N ASN A 339 17.31 20.29 9.68
CA ASN A 339 16.90 19.68 8.42
C ASN A 339 17.98 19.83 7.33
N ASP A 340 19.11 20.49 7.64
CA ASP A 340 20.11 20.99 6.70
C ASP A 340 21.49 20.93 7.37
N ALA A 341 22.11 19.75 7.32
CA ALA A 341 23.38 19.35 7.92
C ALA A 341 24.65 20.14 7.48
N ASP A 342 24.49 21.32 6.90
CA ASP A 342 25.53 22.17 6.26
C ASP A 342 24.92 23.59 6.19
N SER A 343 24.77 24.22 7.36
CA SER A 343 23.88 25.38 7.57
C SER A 343 24.25 26.66 6.78
N ASP A 344 25.47 26.75 6.24
CA ASP A 344 25.96 27.87 5.42
C ASP A 344 26.47 27.51 4.01
N ASP A 345 26.24 26.27 3.53
CA ASP A 345 26.66 25.73 2.21
C ASP A 345 28.21 25.65 2.03
N ASP A 346 29.00 25.59 3.12
CA ASP A 346 30.47 25.50 3.15
C ASP A 346 31.02 24.12 2.72
N GLY A 347 30.36 23.03 3.12
CA GLY A 347 30.75 21.66 2.83
C GLY A 347 31.39 20.88 4.01
N LEU A 348 31.60 21.50 5.16
CA LEU A 348 31.59 20.80 6.45
C LEU A 348 30.14 20.52 6.89
N THR A 349 29.97 19.86 8.04
CA THR A 349 28.65 19.72 8.68
C THR A 349 28.70 20.36 10.07
N ASP A 350 27.61 20.98 10.51
CA ASP A 350 27.53 21.77 11.74
C ASP A 350 28.10 21.03 12.98
N GLY A 351 27.91 19.72 13.04
CA GLY A 351 28.39 18.76 14.03
C GLY A 351 29.78 18.19 13.77
N GLU A 352 30.29 18.16 12.53
CA GLU A 352 31.74 18.03 12.30
C GLU A 352 32.44 19.32 12.79
N GLU A 353 31.89 20.50 12.53
CA GLU A 353 32.44 21.77 12.94
C GLU A 353 32.52 21.94 14.46
N VAL A 354 31.36 21.94 15.13
CA VAL A 354 31.22 22.16 16.59
C VAL A 354 32.03 21.13 17.40
N ARG A 355 32.34 19.96 16.83
CA ARG A 355 32.98 18.84 17.54
C ARG A 355 34.40 18.51 17.04
N THR A 356 34.84 19.00 15.89
CA THR A 356 36.16 18.67 15.28
C THR A 356 37.03 19.88 15.00
N THR A 357 36.55 20.89 14.26
CA THR A 357 37.32 22.12 13.92
C THR A 357 37.24 23.14 15.07
N GLY A 358 36.01 23.44 15.53
CA GLY A 358 35.70 24.51 16.47
C GLY A 358 35.38 25.87 15.81
N THR A 359 34.92 25.83 14.55
CA THR A 359 34.36 26.94 13.75
C THR A 359 32.91 27.27 14.19
N ASP A 360 32.25 28.25 13.56
CA ASP A 360 30.88 28.71 13.90
C ASP A 360 29.95 28.41 12.71
N PRO A 361 29.02 27.41 12.79
CA PRO A 361 28.31 26.79 11.65
C PRO A 361 27.19 27.66 11.06
N LEU A 362 27.47 28.95 10.87
CA LEU A 362 26.57 30.03 10.44
C LEU A 362 27.36 31.22 9.81
N ASP A 363 28.66 31.07 9.55
CA ASP A 363 29.60 32.13 9.13
C ASP A 363 30.72 31.47 8.30
N ASP A 364 30.55 31.43 6.97
CA ASP A 364 31.31 30.67 5.96
C ASP A 364 32.82 30.94 5.86
N ASP A 365 33.39 31.74 6.76
CA ASP A 365 34.81 32.15 6.87
C ASP A 365 35.04 32.55 8.34
N SER A 366 35.21 31.57 9.24
CA SER A 366 35.17 31.77 10.70
C SER A 366 36.21 32.77 11.23
N ASP A 367 37.32 32.94 10.51
CA ASP A 367 38.44 33.78 10.94
C ASP A 367 38.62 35.09 10.13
N ASN A 368 37.87 35.22 9.03
CA ASN A 368 37.85 36.32 8.08
C ASN A 368 39.17 36.46 7.29
N GLY A 369 39.75 35.31 6.91
CA GLY A 369 40.97 35.16 6.11
C GLY A 369 40.73 35.41 4.61
N GLY A 370 39.68 34.82 4.07
CA GLY A 370 39.29 34.94 2.66
C GLY A 370 38.94 33.62 1.94
N ARG A 371 39.13 32.47 2.58
CA ARG A 371 38.56 31.17 2.20
C ARG A 371 37.47 30.71 3.15
N THR A 372 36.82 29.59 2.81
CA THR A 372 35.87 28.93 3.69
C THR A 372 36.52 27.83 4.53
N ASP A 373 35.95 27.58 5.70
CA ASP A 373 36.48 26.64 6.70
C ASP A 373 36.58 25.21 6.12
N GLY A 374 35.62 24.83 5.27
CA GLY A 374 35.59 23.59 4.50
C GLY A 374 36.57 23.55 3.32
N GLU A 375 36.85 24.67 2.64
CA GLU A 375 37.93 24.69 1.65
C GLU A 375 39.29 24.42 2.30
N GLU A 376 39.55 25.09 3.44
CA GLU A 376 40.74 24.89 4.26
C GLU A 376 40.89 23.45 4.77
N VAL A 377 39.81 22.85 5.28
CA VAL A 377 39.85 21.49 5.87
C VAL A 377 39.87 20.38 4.81
N LEU A 378 39.14 20.54 3.71
CA LEU A 378 38.93 19.47 2.71
C LEU A 378 39.97 19.46 1.58
N TYR A 379 40.52 20.62 1.20
CA TYR A 379 41.46 20.73 0.08
C TYR A 379 42.89 21.05 0.50
N ASP A 380 43.08 22.10 1.31
CA ASP A 380 44.42 22.65 1.58
C ASP A 380 45.12 22.02 2.80
N GLY A 381 44.37 21.76 3.87
CA GLY A 381 44.87 21.22 5.13
C GLY A 381 45.55 22.26 6.05
N THR A 382 45.06 23.49 6.01
CA THR A 382 45.40 24.62 6.89
C THR A 382 44.64 24.54 8.24
N ASP A 383 44.47 25.64 8.98
CA ASP A 383 43.87 25.68 10.32
C ASP A 383 42.86 26.86 10.33
N PRO A 384 41.53 26.62 10.16
CA PRO A 384 40.50 27.64 9.83
C PRO A 384 40.14 28.59 11.00
N LEU A 385 41.18 29.03 11.71
CA LEU A 385 41.19 29.85 12.91
C LEU A 385 42.52 30.67 13.03
N ASP A 386 43.39 30.67 12.01
CA ASP A 386 44.61 31.51 11.88
C ASP A 386 44.72 32.15 10.47
N PRO A 387 44.22 33.39 10.25
CA PRO A 387 44.07 34.02 8.91
C PRO A 387 45.41 34.50 8.34
N SER A 388 46.35 33.58 8.17
CA SER A 388 47.74 33.88 7.82
C SER A 388 48.53 32.76 7.13
N ASP A 389 48.00 31.54 6.98
CA ASP A 389 48.42 30.58 5.95
C ASP A 389 47.49 30.55 4.73
N ASP A 390 46.29 31.12 4.83
CA ASP A 390 45.37 31.43 3.73
C ASP A 390 45.98 32.35 2.62
N LEU A 391 47.03 33.08 2.98
CA LEU A 391 47.86 33.88 2.08
C LEU A 391 49.20 33.18 1.77
N SER A 392 49.14 31.87 1.53
CA SER A 392 50.24 31.10 0.95
C SER A 392 50.57 31.62 -0.46
N ASP A 393 51.86 31.73 -0.73
CA ASP A 393 52.49 32.19 -1.98
C ASP A 393 53.66 31.20 -2.16
N SER A 394 53.38 30.11 -2.89
CA SER A 394 54.16 28.88 -2.85
C SER A 394 55.50 28.92 -3.62
N ASP A 395 55.69 29.92 -4.49
CA ASP A 395 56.93 30.11 -5.27
C ASP A 395 57.57 31.52 -5.21
N ASP A 396 57.04 32.43 -4.37
CA ASP A 396 57.46 33.83 -4.15
C ASP A 396 57.15 34.79 -5.34
N ASP A 397 56.06 34.57 -6.08
CA ASP A 397 55.58 35.34 -7.25
C ASP A 397 54.93 36.69 -6.89
N GLY A 398 53.97 36.69 -5.95
CA GLY A 398 53.17 37.86 -5.56
C GLY A 398 51.66 37.75 -5.72
N LEU A 399 51.15 36.69 -6.36
CA LEU A 399 49.82 36.13 -6.13
C LEU A 399 49.81 35.29 -4.84
N SER A 400 48.68 34.63 -4.57
CA SER A 400 48.59 33.56 -3.60
C SER A 400 48.08 32.30 -4.29
N ASP A 401 48.35 31.13 -3.69
CA ASP A 401 47.95 29.81 -4.19
C ASP A 401 46.44 29.74 -4.53
N PHE A 402 45.63 30.54 -3.82
CA PHE A 402 44.21 30.77 -4.12
C PHE A 402 43.95 31.60 -5.38
N ALA A 403 44.56 32.79 -5.47
CA ALA A 403 44.33 33.71 -6.60
C ALA A 403 44.77 33.07 -7.93
N GLU A 404 45.87 32.30 -7.90
CA GLU A 404 46.33 31.48 -9.01
C GLU A 404 45.27 30.43 -9.41
N SER A 405 44.63 29.78 -8.44
CA SER A 405 43.57 28.82 -8.70
C SER A 405 42.29 29.43 -9.31
N GLU A 406 41.96 30.70 -8.98
CA GLU A 406 40.88 31.46 -9.64
C GLU A 406 41.22 31.84 -11.08
N LEU A 407 42.49 32.20 -11.34
CA LEU A 407 42.99 32.58 -12.67
C LEU A 407 43.19 31.37 -13.58
N GLY A 408 43.57 30.22 -13.01
CA GLY A 408 43.85 28.98 -13.71
C GLY A 408 45.34 28.70 -13.96
N THR A 409 46.23 29.43 -13.28
CA THR A 409 47.69 29.24 -13.28
C THR A 409 48.10 28.06 -12.37
N ASP A 410 49.39 27.67 -12.32
CA ASP A 410 49.90 26.57 -11.47
C ASP A 410 50.65 27.15 -10.25
N PRO A 411 50.15 26.99 -8.99
CA PRO A 411 50.74 27.52 -7.73
C PRO A 411 52.15 27.06 -7.34
N LEU A 412 52.98 26.69 -8.31
CA LEU A 412 54.33 26.16 -8.20
C LEU A 412 55.23 26.57 -9.39
N ASP A 413 54.73 27.34 -10.36
CA ASP A 413 55.41 27.71 -11.62
C ASP A 413 54.99 29.12 -12.11
N ALA A 414 55.40 30.16 -11.36
CA ALA A 414 55.24 31.62 -11.51
C ALA A 414 55.33 32.31 -12.92
N ASP A 415 55.43 31.58 -14.02
CA ASP A 415 55.56 32.07 -15.41
C ASP A 415 54.75 31.07 -16.25
N SER A 416 53.42 31.11 -16.08
CA SER A 416 52.51 29.99 -16.41
C SER A 416 52.42 29.66 -17.90
N ASP A 417 52.86 30.56 -18.78
CA ASP A 417 52.80 30.39 -20.24
C ASP A 417 54.17 30.41 -20.96
N ASP A 418 55.29 30.50 -20.22
CA ASP A 418 56.69 30.65 -20.71
C ASP A 418 56.98 32.01 -21.44
N ASP A 419 56.18 33.07 -21.26
CA ASP A 419 56.42 34.44 -21.78
C ASP A 419 57.68 35.11 -21.20
N GLY A 420 57.85 35.06 -19.87
CA GLY A 420 58.94 35.71 -19.14
C GLY A 420 58.59 36.96 -18.33
N LEU A 421 57.33 37.39 -18.29
CA LEU A 421 56.74 38.04 -17.12
C LEU A 421 56.52 37.00 -15.99
N ASN A 422 55.85 37.40 -14.92
CA ASN A 422 55.41 36.48 -13.87
C ASN A 422 53.96 36.79 -13.51
N ASP A 423 53.16 35.76 -13.27
CA ASP A 423 51.70 35.83 -13.19
C ASP A 423 51.20 36.95 -12.25
N GLY A 424 51.92 37.17 -11.15
CA GLY A 424 51.70 38.26 -10.21
C GLY A 424 52.05 39.66 -10.70
N ASP A 425 53.14 39.88 -11.45
CA ASP A 425 53.40 41.19 -12.06
C ASP A 425 52.43 41.45 -13.23
N GLU A 426 52.03 40.41 -13.98
CA GLU A 426 50.98 40.52 -15.00
C GLU A 426 49.67 41.03 -14.43
N VAL A 427 49.10 40.32 -13.45
CA VAL A 427 47.80 40.65 -12.85
C VAL A 427 47.86 41.94 -12.01
N ASN A 428 48.95 42.20 -11.27
CA ASN A 428 49.02 43.35 -10.36
C ASN A 428 49.65 44.62 -10.95
N THR A 429 50.52 44.50 -11.97
CA THR A 429 51.28 45.64 -12.54
C THR A 429 50.83 45.98 -13.97
N TYR A 430 50.62 45.01 -14.86
CA TYR A 430 50.43 45.26 -16.30
C TYR A 430 48.96 45.18 -16.75
N GLY A 431 48.21 44.20 -16.27
CA GLY A 431 46.81 43.94 -16.65
C GLY A 431 46.64 43.00 -17.85
N THR A 432 47.65 42.16 -18.11
CA THR A 432 47.69 41.09 -19.11
C THR A 432 47.04 39.80 -18.58
N ASP A 433 46.87 38.78 -19.43
CA ASP A 433 46.25 37.48 -19.08
C ASP A 433 47.36 36.41 -18.95
N PRO A 434 47.71 35.92 -17.73
CA PRO A 434 48.89 35.07 -17.47
C PRO A 434 48.76 33.62 -18.00
N LEU A 435 47.93 33.43 -19.01
CA LEU A 435 47.70 32.18 -19.74
C LEU A 435 47.70 32.39 -21.27
N ASP A 436 47.95 33.60 -21.77
CA ASP A 436 47.96 33.94 -23.21
C ASP A 436 49.05 34.94 -23.61
N THR A 437 50.22 34.41 -23.96
CA THR A 437 51.50 34.99 -24.45
C THR A 437 51.49 36.17 -25.47
N ASP A 438 50.37 36.84 -25.74
CA ASP A 438 50.16 37.91 -26.74
C ASP A 438 48.79 38.55 -26.44
N THR A 439 48.61 39.19 -25.27
CA THR A 439 47.28 39.58 -24.73
C THR A 439 46.45 40.43 -25.72
N ASP A 440 47.10 41.20 -26.60
CA ASP A 440 46.45 42.17 -27.49
C ASP A 440 46.32 41.76 -28.97
N ASP A 441 46.71 40.52 -29.33
CA ASP A 441 46.73 39.97 -30.72
C ASP A 441 47.71 40.72 -31.67
N GLY A 442 48.66 41.51 -31.13
CA GLY A 442 49.64 42.29 -31.89
C GLY A 442 50.70 41.45 -32.61
N GLY A 443 51.08 40.28 -32.06
CA GLY A 443 52.10 39.41 -32.64
C GLY A 443 53.48 39.51 -31.96
N ARG A 444 53.49 39.99 -30.72
CA ARG A 444 54.62 39.98 -29.78
C ARG A 444 54.12 39.49 -28.43
N THR A 445 55.04 39.01 -27.60
CA THR A 445 54.69 38.58 -26.26
C THR A 445 54.78 39.75 -25.29
N ASP A 446 53.93 39.73 -24.26
CA ASP A 446 53.79 40.82 -23.30
C ASP A 446 55.12 41.07 -22.55
N GLY A 447 55.91 40.01 -22.33
CA GLY A 447 57.29 40.07 -21.86
C GLY A 447 58.31 40.62 -22.88
N GLU A 448 58.21 40.31 -24.18
CA GLU A 448 59.05 40.98 -25.19
C GLU A 448 58.77 42.50 -25.24
N GLU A 449 57.49 42.89 -25.15
CA GLU A 449 57.02 44.27 -25.11
C GLU A 449 57.51 45.03 -23.86
N VAL A 450 57.33 44.44 -22.67
CA VAL A 450 57.69 45.06 -21.38
C VAL A 450 59.20 45.08 -21.12
N LEU A 451 59.93 44.01 -21.49
CA LEU A 451 61.31 43.81 -21.05
C LEU A 451 62.36 44.31 -22.06
N ASP A 452 62.12 44.18 -23.38
CA ASP A 452 63.11 44.49 -24.42
C ASP A 452 62.78 45.78 -25.22
N ASP A 453 61.53 45.99 -25.65
CA ASP A 453 61.15 47.15 -26.50
C ASP A 453 60.62 48.37 -25.71
N GLY A 454 59.81 48.16 -24.66
CA GLY A 454 59.26 49.20 -23.79
C GLY A 454 57.97 49.85 -24.30
N THR A 455 57.14 49.06 -24.98
CA THR A 455 55.78 49.35 -25.49
C THR A 455 54.72 49.13 -24.39
N ASP A 456 53.43 49.09 -24.76
CA ASP A 456 52.28 48.98 -23.84
C ASP A 456 51.48 47.73 -24.25
N PRO A 457 51.55 46.58 -23.53
CA PRO A 457 51.10 45.24 -23.97
C PRO A 457 49.56 45.06 -23.99
N LEU A 458 48.84 46.13 -24.31
CA LEU A 458 47.39 46.27 -24.39
C LEU A 458 47.01 47.24 -25.53
N ASN A 459 47.91 47.45 -26.52
CA ASN A 459 47.88 48.52 -27.52
C ASN A 459 48.55 48.10 -28.87
N PRO A 460 47.88 47.28 -29.72
CA PRO A 460 48.47 46.62 -30.90
C PRO A 460 48.57 47.56 -32.12
N VAL A 461 49.23 48.71 -31.92
CA VAL A 461 49.36 49.81 -32.88
C VAL A 461 50.59 50.70 -32.68
N ASP A 462 51.33 50.64 -31.56
CA ASP A 462 52.57 51.42 -31.40
C ASP A 462 53.85 50.67 -31.88
N GLU A 463 53.69 49.42 -32.31
CA GLU A 463 54.62 48.62 -33.12
C GLU A 463 55.04 49.27 -34.46
N ALA A 464 54.29 50.27 -34.94
CA ALA A 464 54.35 50.75 -36.32
C ALA A 464 55.64 51.56 -36.63
N ILE A 465 56.64 50.87 -37.17
CA ILE A 465 57.94 51.45 -37.56
C ILE A 465 57.80 52.37 -38.79
N ASP A 466 58.43 53.54 -38.66
CA ASP A 466 58.76 54.53 -39.69
C ASP A 466 60.29 54.73 -39.60
N SER A 467 61.03 54.14 -40.55
CA SER A 467 62.47 53.93 -40.45
C SER A 467 63.34 55.14 -40.83
N ASP A 468 62.82 56.12 -41.58
CA ASP A 468 63.56 57.33 -41.98
C ASP A 468 62.88 58.68 -41.65
N ALA A 469 61.62 58.65 -41.20
CA ALA A 469 60.81 59.78 -40.75
C ALA A 469 60.32 60.75 -41.85
N ASP A 470 59.96 60.22 -43.02
CA ASP A 470 59.32 60.98 -44.11
C ASP A 470 57.81 61.25 -43.90
N GLY A 471 57.10 60.33 -43.22
CA GLY A 471 55.64 60.38 -42.99
C GLY A 471 54.86 59.16 -43.48
N LEU A 472 55.52 58.17 -44.06
CA LEU A 472 55.03 56.82 -44.33
C LEU A 472 55.59 55.84 -43.27
N THR A 473 55.09 54.61 -43.27
CA THR A 473 55.67 53.50 -42.48
C THR A 473 56.32 52.49 -43.42
N ASP A 474 57.28 51.71 -42.93
CA ASP A 474 57.98 50.66 -43.69
C ASP A 474 56.99 49.72 -44.44
N GLY A 475 55.80 49.52 -43.88
CA GLY A 475 54.70 48.74 -44.47
C GLY A 475 53.93 49.45 -45.59
N GLN A 476 53.72 50.78 -45.49
CA GLN A 476 53.08 51.58 -46.55
C GLN A 476 53.98 51.74 -47.76
N GLU A 477 55.26 52.01 -47.52
CA GLU A 477 56.31 52.07 -48.54
C GLU A 477 56.45 50.75 -49.29
N GLY A 478 56.37 49.62 -48.57
CA GLY A 478 56.32 48.29 -49.15
C GLY A 478 55.12 48.02 -50.06
N GLU A 479 54.02 48.77 -49.95
CA GLU A 479 52.88 48.72 -50.90
C GLU A 479 53.07 49.67 -52.11
N LEU A 480 53.73 50.82 -51.92
CA LEU A 480 54.01 51.81 -52.95
C LEU A 480 55.17 51.38 -53.87
N GLY A 481 56.24 50.82 -53.29
CA GLY A 481 57.43 50.34 -53.97
C GLY A 481 58.71 51.16 -53.72
N THR A 482 58.67 52.08 -52.76
CA THR A 482 59.78 52.93 -52.29
C THR A 482 60.79 52.14 -51.43
N ASP A 483 61.90 52.75 -50.98
CA ASP A 483 62.89 52.10 -50.10
C ASP A 483 62.73 52.62 -48.64
N PRO A 484 62.31 51.78 -47.67
CA PRO A 484 62.11 52.12 -46.25
C PRO A 484 63.33 52.61 -45.44
N THR A 485 64.32 53.20 -46.10
CA THR A 485 65.50 53.81 -45.49
C THR A 485 66.02 55.03 -46.25
N ASP A 486 65.31 55.53 -47.27
CA ASP A 486 65.76 56.62 -48.16
C ASP A 486 64.56 57.48 -48.67
N ALA A 487 63.96 58.25 -47.76
CA ALA A 487 62.84 59.21 -47.84
C ALA A 487 62.58 60.07 -49.12
N ASP A 488 63.40 59.98 -50.15
CA ASP A 488 63.35 60.67 -51.45
C ASP A 488 63.85 59.63 -52.47
N THR A 489 62.97 58.69 -52.85
CA THR A 489 63.37 57.43 -53.51
C THR A 489 63.93 57.65 -54.92
N ASP A 490 63.63 58.78 -55.59
CA ASP A 490 64.04 59.05 -56.97
C ASP A 490 65.01 60.22 -57.20
N ASP A 491 65.51 60.89 -56.14
CA ASP A 491 66.43 62.05 -56.15
C ASP A 491 65.78 63.35 -56.74
N ASP A 492 64.44 63.47 -56.82
CA ASP A 492 63.70 64.68 -57.25
C ASP A 492 63.88 65.88 -56.30
N GLY A 493 63.74 65.64 -54.99
CA GLY A 493 63.81 66.67 -53.94
C GLY A 493 62.50 66.96 -53.18
N LEU A 494 61.41 66.28 -53.51
CA LEU A 494 60.31 66.00 -52.57
C LEU A 494 60.63 64.75 -51.73
N THR A 495 59.85 64.50 -50.68
CA THR A 495 59.89 63.21 -49.98
C THR A 495 58.73 62.33 -50.40
N ASP A 496 58.89 61.01 -50.40
CA ASP A 496 57.87 60.05 -50.86
C ASP A 496 56.51 60.28 -50.15
N GLY A 497 56.56 60.63 -48.87
CA GLY A 497 55.46 61.05 -48.02
C GLY A 497 54.88 62.43 -48.34
N GLU A 498 55.69 63.44 -48.71
CA GLU A 498 55.17 64.74 -49.21
C GLU A 498 54.50 64.58 -50.58
N GLU A 499 55.02 63.71 -51.45
CA GLU A 499 54.41 63.36 -52.73
C GLU A 499 53.06 62.66 -52.55
N VAL A 500 53.02 61.58 -51.78
CA VAL A 500 51.80 60.77 -51.59
C VAL A 500 50.72 61.52 -50.80
N ASN A 501 51.09 62.33 -49.81
CA ASN A 501 50.12 62.99 -48.93
C ASN A 501 49.71 64.40 -49.37
N ASP A 502 50.63 65.21 -49.92
CA ASP A 502 50.38 66.64 -50.21
C ASP A 502 50.33 66.99 -51.72
N GLN A 503 51.17 66.40 -52.59
CA GLN A 503 51.19 66.76 -54.03
C GLN A 503 50.30 65.87 -54.91
N GLY A 504 50.36 64.54 -54.74
CA GLY A 504 49.68 63.54 -55.57
C GLY A 504 50.47 63.08 -56.81
N THR A 505 51.80 63.18 -56.76
CA THR A 505 52.77 62.72 -57.76
C THR A 505 53.12 61.21 -57.58
N ASP A 506 54.06 60.65 -58.34
CA ASP A 506 54.42 59.22 -58.35
C ASP A 506 55.89 59.05 -57.88
N PRO A 507 56.16 58.68 -56.59
CA PRO A 507 57.48 58.77 -55.92
C PRO A 507 58.50 57.71 -56.35
N LEU A 508 58.55 57.44 -57.66
CA LEU A 508 59.39 56.49 -58.37
C LEU A 508 59.75 57.03 -59.78
N ASN A 509 59.51 58.33 -60.04
CA ASN A 509 59.58 58.98 -61.34
C ASN A 509 59.72 60.53 -61.27
N GLU A 510 60.98 61.02 -61.40
CA GLU A 510 61.50 62.41 -61.46
C GLU A 510 60.74 63.49 -62.30
N ASP A 511 59.60 63.21 -62.93
CA ASP A 511 58.87 64.04 -63.93
C ASP A 511 57.48 63.39 -64.17
N THR A 512 56.50 63.60 -63.27
CA THR A 512 55.23 62.83 -63.25
C THR A 512 54.39 63.04 -64.51
N ASP A 513 54.35 64.25 -65.06
CA ASP A 513 53.52 64.55 -66.23
C ASP A 513 54.25 64.44 -67.58
N GLY A 514 55.58 64.55 -67.59
CA GLY A 514 56.42 64.44 -68.78
C GLY A 514 56.70 65.76 -69.52
N GLY A 515 56.45 66.92 -68.90
CA GLY A 515 56.81 68.25 -69.38
C GLY A 515 58.33 68.42 -69.52
N GLY A 516 59.09 67.82 -68.61
CA GLY A 516 60.56 67.84 -68.59
C GLY A 516 61.18 68.75 -67.54
N THR A 517 60.43 69.06 -66.48
CA THR A 517 60.87 69.76 -65.27
C THR A 517 60.51 68.86 -64.08
N PRO A 518 61.41 68.58 -63.13
CA PRO A 518 61.09 67.69 -62.00
C PRO A 518 60.06 68.28 -61.04
N ASP A 519 59.24 67.42 -60.47
CA ASP A 519 58.07 67.76 -59.67
C ASP A 519 58.44 68.62 -58.44
N GLY A 520 59.51 68.30 -57.74
CA GLY A 520 60.04 69.11 -56.63
C GLY A 520 60.65 70.43 -57.06
N GLN A 521 61.17 70.52 -58.29
CA GLN A 521 61.61 71.80 -58.86
C GLN A 521 60.40 72.68 -59.25
N GLU A 522 59.30 72.08 -59.71
CA GLU A 522 58.02 72.75 -59.99
C GLU A 522 57.39 73.28 -58.70
N VAL A 523 57.41 72.50 -57.62
CA VAL A 523 56.97 72.94 -56.28
C VAL A 523 57.84 74.07 -55.71
N GLU A 524 59.16 74.12 -56.01
CA GLU A 524 60.01 75.27 -55.63
C GLU A 524 59.69 76.54 -56.44
N ASP A 525 59.55 76.46 -57.77
CA ASP A 525 59.28 77.61 -58.64
C ASP A 525 57.79 78.06 -58.60
N GLY A 526 56.89 77.18 -58.16
CA GLY A 526 55.47 77.45 -57.93
C GLY A 526 54.55 77.20 -59.12
N THR A 527 54.91 76.24 -59.98
CA THR A 527 54.08 75.64 -61.04
C THR A 527 53.24 74.47 -60.46
N ASP A 528 52.50 73.74 -61.31
CA ASP A 528 51.62 72.63 -60.91
C ASP A 528 52.19 71.34 -61.53
N PRO A 529 52.81 70.40 -60.76
CA PRO A 529 53.58 69.24 -61.28
C PRO A 529 52.73 68.16 -61.98
N LEU A 530 51.56 68.55 -62.49
CA LEU A 530 50.54 67.73 -63.13
C LEU A 530 49.89 68.42 -64.37
N ASP A 531 50.41 69.55 -64.89
CA ASP A 531 49.94 70.26 -66.09
C ASP A 531 51.08 70.78 -67.03
N ASP A 532 51.56 69.90 -67.94
CA ASP A 532 52.61 69.95 -69.02
C ASP A 532 52.78 71.22 -69.90
N ALA A 533 52.12 72.31 -69.52
CA ALA A 533 51.92 73.52 -70.27
C ALA A 533 52.47 74.79 -69.57
N ASP A 534 52.83 74.75 -68.29
CA ASP A 534 53.19 75.96 -67.52
C ASP A 534 54.65 76.06 -67.03
N ASP A 535 55.42 74.97 -67.08
CA ASP A 535 56.87 74.93 -66.86
C ASP A 535 57.69 75.84 -67.84
N LEU A 536 57.09 76.23 -68.96
CA LEU A 536 57.66 77.14 -69.96
C LEU A 536 57.45 78.65 -69.70
N LEU A 537 57.05 79.08 -68.49
CA LEU A 537 56.70 80.48 -68.18
C LEU A 537 57.83 81.39 -67.64
N GLY A 538 59.09 80.97 -67.72
CA GLY A 538 60.24 81.81 -67.34
C GLY A 538 60.52 83.05 -68.20
N GLU A 539 60.61 84.22 -67.53
CA GLU A 539 61.19 85.55 -67.93
C GLU A 539 60.30 86.66 -68.56
N GLU A 540 60.17 87.78 -67.82
CA GLU A 540 59.78 89.18 -68.18
C GLU A 540 58.37 89.43 -68.81
N ASP A 541 57.56 90.42 -68.38
CA ASP A 541 57.84 91.87 -68.23
C ASP A 541 56.84 92.60 -67.25
N ASP A 542 57.16 93.86 -66.93
CA ASP A 542 56.65 94.75 -65.85
C ASP A 542 55.16 95.23 -65.94
N LEU A 543 54.69 95.81 -64.82
CA LEU A 543 53.58 96.79 -64.63
C LEU A 543 52.15 96.34 -64.19
N LEU A 544 51.81 96.74 -62.94
CA LEU A 544 50.70 97.68 -62.56
C LEU A 544 49.51 97.20 -61.67
N ASP A 545 49.50 97.68 -60.41
CA ASP A 545 48.34 98.19 -59.60
C ASP A 545 47.02 97.38 -59.46
N GLY A 546 46.73 96.89 -58.24
CA GLY A 546 45.61 97.51 -57.50
C GLY A 546 44.45 96.68 -56.91
N THR A 547 44.57 96.29 -55.63
CA THR A 547 43.52 96.35 -54.56
C THR A 547 42.21 95.51 -54.59
N PHE A 548 41.78 95.10 -53.37
CA PHE A 548 40.38 94.82 -52.91
C PHE A 548 39.67 93.51 -53.41
N LYS A 549 38.72 92.87 -52.69
CA LYS A 549 38.37 92.79 -51.23
C LYS A 549 37.19 91.82 -50.92
N GLY A 550 37.31 91.01 -49.84
CA GLY A 550 36.20 90.50 -48.99
C GLY A 550 35.19 89.50 -49.58
N GLY A 551 34.24 88.91 -48.82
CA GLY A 551 34.06 88.88 -47.35
C GLY A 551 32.60 88.69 -46.86
N ASN A 552 32.42 88.16 -45.64
CA ASN A 552 31.15 87.93 -44.88
C ASN A 552 30.24 86.77 -45.37
N GLY A 553 29.37 86.14 -44.57
CA GLY A 553 29.13 86.23 -43.10
C GLY A 553 27.64 86.34 -42.67
N LEU A 554 27.32 85.88 -41.44
CA LEU A 554 26.01 85.85 -40.72
C LEU A 554 24.95 84.83 -41.21
N SER A 555 23.97 84.29 -40.44
CA SER A 555 23.61 84.16 -38.99
C SER A 555 22.14 84.53 -38.69
N CYS A 556 21.38 83.69 -37.96
CA CYS A 556 20.33 84.03 -36.94
C CYS A 556 19.60 82.75 -36.43
N ALA A 557 18.91 82.79 -35.27
CA ALA A 557 18.19 81.64 -34.67
C ALA A 557 16.87 82.01 -33.94
N THR A 558 16.00 81.02 -33.66
CA THR A 558 14.90 80.90 -32.64
C THR A 558 14.08 79.62 -32.95
N GLY A 559 13.34 78.94 -32.06
CA GLY A 559 13.21 79.02 -30.58
C GLY A 559 11.91 78.36 -30.04
N GLU A 560 12.03 77.24 -29.29
CA GLU A 560 11.06 76.56 -28.38
C GLU A 560 9.71 76.01 -28.95
N GLY A 561 9.08 74.98 -28.31
CA GLY A 561 7.80 74.41 -28.81
C GLY A 561 6.98 73.35 -28.02
N ALA A 562 7.55 72.23 -27.55
CA ALA A 562 6.86 71.15 -26.79
C ALA A 562 5.79 70.29 -27.60
N PRO A 563 5.08 69.26 -27.03
CA PRO A 563 5.25 67.88 -27.54
C PRO A 563 3.99 66.96 -27.71
N GLN A 564 4.26 65.67 -28.02
CA GLN A 564 3.44 64.43 -27.86
C GLN A 564 2.64 63.81 -29.05
N ALA A 565 2.55 62.47 -28.96
CA ALA A 565 1.53 61.52 -29.50
C ALA A 565 1.64 60.94 -30.94
N ALA A 566 2.34 59.79 -31.02
CA ALA A 566 1.91 58.48 -31.56
C ALA A 566 1.28 58.29 -32.97
N GLY A 567 1.71 57.21 -33.66
CA GLY A 567 0.93 56.52 -34.72
C GLY A 567 1.74 56.12 -35.98
N GLY A 568 2.31 54.91 -36.01
CA GLY A 568 3.09 54.41 -37.17
C GLY A 568 2.27 53.64 -38.23
N LEU A 569 2.92 53.07 -39.26
CA LEU A 569 2.41 51.91 -40.02
C LEU A 569 3.41 51.25 -41.01
N LEU A 570 3.40 49.90 -41.06
CA LEU A 570 3.79 48.89 -42.10
C LEU A 570 4.58 47.74 -41.41
N ALA A 571 4.19 46.45 -41.39
CA ALA A 571 3.73 45.49 -42.44
C ALA A 571 4.86 45.09 -43.41
N ALA A 572 5.09 43.83 -43.82
CA ALA A 572 4.37 42.53 -43.73
C ALA A 572 5.35 41.36 -44.12
N LEU A 573 5.13 40.03 -44.13
CA LEU A 573 4.02 39.05 -43.87
C LEU A 573 4.60 37.59 -43.92
N LEU A 574 3.86 36.56 -43.41
CA LEU A 574 4.00 35.08 -43.70
C LEU A 574 5.26 34.35 -43.11
N ALA A 575 5.31 33.01 -42.87
CA ALA A 575 4.32 31.91 -42.97
C ALA A 575 4.75 30.57 -42.27
N LEU A 576 3.75 29.78 -41.80
CA LEU A 576 3.78 28.31 -41.48
C LEU A 576 4.77 27.86 -40.36
N VAL A 577 4.72 26.66 -39.75
CA VAL A 577 3.92 25.41 -39.87
C VAL A 577 3.33 25.06 -38.48
N GLY A 578 2.36 24.12 -38.37
CA GLY A 578 1.96 23.53 -37.07
C GLY A 578 1.64 22.03 -37.17
N LEU A 579 1.90 21.28 -36.08
CA LEU A 579 1.54 19.86 -35.95
C LEU A 579 0.77 19.59 -34.63
N ARG A 580 0.22 18.39 -34.46
CA ARG A 580 -1.08 18.25 -33.76
C ARG A 580 -1.39 16.83 -33.26
N ARG A 581 -1.06 16.51 -32.00
CA ARG A 581 -1.47 15.32 -31.21
C ARG A 581 -1.32 15.65 -29.72
N ARG A 582 -2.22 15.34 -28.77
CA ARG A 582 -3.12 14.17 -28.51
C ARG A 582 -2.36 12.86 -28.32
N ARG A 583 -2.66 12.06 -27.30
CA ARG A 583 -3.98 11.90 -26.68
C ARG A 583 -4.29 12.85 -25.53
#